data_AF-A0A1J5QAS4-F1
#
_entry.id   AF-A0A1J5QAS4-F1
#
_cell.length_a   1.000
_cell.length_b   1.000
_cell.length_c   1.000
_cell.angle_alpha   90.00
_cell.angle_beta   90.00
_cell.angle_gamma   90.00
#
_symmetry.space_group_name_H-M   'P 1'
#
loop_
_entity.id
_entity.type
_entity.pdbx_description
1 polymer ?
#
loop_
_entity_poly.entity_id
_entity_poly.type
_entity_poly.pdbx_seq_one_letter_code
_entity_poly.pdbx_strand_id
1 'polypeptide(L)'
;MLGTILWVLVLESGVHPTLAGVITAFFVPLTDRYGKSPLHAIEDNLTPYVYFLIVPIFAFANAGVSLSGLTFADITSPLPLGIALGLFVGKQLGVFGTTVVFVKAGWAELPQGASWRHLYGASCLAGIGFTMSLFIGSLSFDDALHMNEVRFGVLAGSLVAAVLGYALLRTAPATQPASPRDAD
;
A
#
# COMPACT_ATOMS: atom_id res chain seq x y z
N MET A 1 11.45 5.75 24.01
CA MET A 1 12.87 5.50 24.35
C MET A 1 13.27 4.06 24.03
N LEU A 2 12.59 3.03 24.57
CA LEU A 2 12.89 1.62 24.25
C LEU A 2 12.85 1.30 22.75
N GLY A 3 11.84 1.80 22.01
CA GLY A 3 11.76 1.61 20.56
C GLY A 3 12.93 2.22 19.78
N THR A 4 13.44 3.38 20.22
CA THR A 4 14.61 4.03 19.60
C THR A 4 15.88 3.21 19.85
N ILE A 5 16.03 2.66 21.06
CA ILE A 5 17.15 1.78 21.40
C ILE A 5 17.09 0.51 20.55
N LEU A 6 15.92 -0.12 20.45
CA LEU A 6 15.72 -1.30 19.60
C LEU A 6 16.04 -0.99 18.14
N TRP A 7 15.60 0.15 17.62
CA TRP A 7 15.88 0.59 16.26
C TRP A 7 17.39 0.72 15.98
N VAL A 8 18.15 1.32 16.89
CA VAL A 8 19.62 1.44 16.78
C VAL A 8 20.29 0.06 16.83
N LEU A 9 19.85 -0.82 17.74
CA LEU A 9 20.40 -2.18 17.83
C LEU A 9 20.11 -3.00 16.57
N VAL A 10 18.90 -2.86 16.01
CA VAL A 10 18.50 -3.52 14.76
C VAL A 10 19.37 -3.04 13.60
N LEU A 11 19.62 -1.73 13.49
CA LEU A 11 20.49 -1.13 12.48
C LEU A 11 21.91 -1.75 12.49
N GLU A 12 22.52 -1.89 13.67
CA GLU A 12 23.87 -2.47 13.82
C GLU A 12 23.89 -4.00 13.61
N SER A 13 22.76 -4.68 13.76
CA SER A 13 22.64 -6.13 13.53
C SER A 13 22.46 -6.52 12.06
N GLY A 14 22.39 -5.55 11.14
CA GLY A 14 22.13 -5.80 9.71
C GLY A 14 20.67 -6.15 9.38
N VAL A 15 19.76 -6.08 10.36
CA VAL A 15 18.32 -6.26 10.16
C VAL A 15 17.69 -4.91 9.81
N HIS A 16 16.64 -4.92 8.97
CA HIS A 16 16.00 -3.69 8.53
C HIS A 16 15.34 -2.93 9.69
N PRO A 17 15.64 -1.63 9.88
CA PRO A 17 15.10 -0.84 10.99
C PRO A 17 13.57 -0.69 10.97
N THR A 18 12.91 -0.95 9.85
CA THR A 18 11.45 -0.96 9.74
C THR A 18 10.79 -2.03 10.61
N LEU A 19 11.44 -3.18 10.77
CA LEU A 19 10.94 -4.26 11.64
C LEU A 19 10.94 -3.84 13.11
N ALA A 20 11.92 -3.05 13.54
CA ALA A 20 11.98 -2.55 14.93
C ALA A 20 10.73 -1.73 15.29
N GLY A 21 10.22 -0.92 14.36
CA GLY A 21 8.99 -0.15 14.55
C GLY A 21 7.76 -1.04 14.73
N VAL A 22 7.62 -2.04 13.85
CA VAL A 22 6.52 -3.02 13.91
C VAL A 22 6.56 -3.82 15.21
N ILE A 23 7.74 -4.34 15.58
CA ILE A 23 7.93 -5.09 16.83
C ILE A 23 7.58 -4.20 18.02
N THR A 24 8.08 -2.96 18.06
CA THR A 24 7.78 -2.03 19.16
C THR A 24 6.26 -1.81 19.28
N ALA A 25 5.54 -1.65 18.16
CA ALA A 25 4.09 -1.47 18.16
C ALA A 25 3.35 -2.70 18.71
N PHE A 26 3.80 -3.92 18.39
CA PHE A 26 3.22 -5.16 18.95
C PHE A 26 3.36 -5.27 20.47
N PHE A 27 4.35 -4.60 21.07
CA PHE A 27 4.53 -4.56 22.53
C PHE A 27 3.77 -3.41 23.21
N VAL A 28 3.08 -2.55 22.45
CA VAL A 28 2.22 -1.50 23.04
C VAL A 28 0.87 -2.11 23.46
N PRO A 29 0.44 -1.94 24.72
CA PRO A 29 -0.83 -2.50 25.18
C PRO A 29 -2.04 -1.94 24.44
N LEU A 30 -2.92 -2.84 23.99
CA LEU A 30 -4.19 -2.46 23.36
C LEU A 30 -5.20 -1.91 24.38
N THR A 31 -5.23 -2.46 25.60
CA THR A 31 -6.11 -2.02 26.68
C THR A 31 -5.32 -1.93 27.98
N ASP A 32 -5.43 -0.82 28.68
CA ASP A 32 -4.86 -0.60 30.01
C ASP A 32 -5.87 -0.99 31.11
N ARG A 33 -5.38 -1.11 32.35
CA ARG A 33 -6.15 -1.45 33.57
C ARG A 33 -7.34 -0.53 33.82
N TYR A 34 -7.33 0.69 33.27
CA TYR A 34 -8.41 1.68 33.37
C TYR A 34 -9.37 1.68 32.17
N GLY A 35 -9.29 0.69 31.28
CA GLY A 35 -10.14 0.60 30.08
C GLY A 35 -9.79 1.58 28.96
N LYS A 36 -8.67 2.29 29.07
CA LYS A 36 -8.13 3.15 28.01
C LYS A 36 -7.28 2.34 27.04
N SER A 37 -7.08 2.83 25.84
CA SER A 37 -6.18 2.23 24.85
C SER A 37 -4.95 3.09 24.61
N PRO A 38 -3.80 2.78 25.24
CA PRO A 38 -2.53 3.47 24.98
C PRO A 38 -2.11 3.38 23.52
N LEU A 39 -2.38 2.26 22.85
CA LEU A 39 -2.07 2.07 21.43
C LEU A 39 -2.84 3.07 20.55
N HIS A 40 -4.16 3.17 20.70
CA HIS A 40 -4.94 4.14 19.93
C HIS A 40 -4.51 5.58 20.23
N ALA A 41 -4.20 5.91 21.49
CA ALA A 41 -3.69 7.23 21.82
C ALA A 41 -2.36 7.56 21.11
N ILE A 42 -1.46 6.59 20.96
CA ILE A 42 -0.21 6.77 20.20
C ILE A 42 -0.50 6.87 18.70
N GLU A 43 -1.38 6.02 18.17
CA GLU A 43 -1.79 6.03 16.77
C GLU A 43 -2.39 7.37 16.36
N ASP A 44 -3.36 7.88 17.11
CA ASP A 44 -4.02 9.16 16.85
C ASP A 44 -3.03 10.33 16.86
N ASN A 45 -2.06 10.29 17.79
CA ASN A 45 -1.02 11.32 17.87
C ASN A 45 0.01 11.21 16.74
N LEU A 46 0.31 10.01 16.25
CA LEU A 46 1.34 9.78 15.25
C LEU A 46 0.83 9.94 13.81
N THR A 47 -0.44 9.58 13.58
CA THR A 47 -1.13 9.66 12.29
C THR A 47 -0.97 11.00 11.56
N PRO A 48 -1.16 12.18 12.19
CA PRO A 48 -0.97 13.46 11.49
C PRO A 48 0.48 13.67 11.04
N TYR A 49 1.47 13.30 11.85
CA TYR A 49 2.87 13.39 11.45
C TYR A 49 3.19 12.41 10.32
N VAL A 50 2.63 11.20 10.34
CA VAL A 50 2.84 10.22 9.28
C VAL A 50 2.28 10.73 7.95
N TYR A 51 1.04 11.19 7.94
CA TYR A 51 0.37 11.60 6.70
C TYR A 51 0.84 12.95 6.16
N PHE A 52 1.13 13.93 7.01
CA PHE A 52 1.48 15.28 6.57
C PHE A 52 2.98 15.57 6.53
N LEU A 53 3.82 14.76 7.18
CA LEU A 53 5.27 14.97 7.23
C LEU A 53 6.05 13.78 6.67
N ILE A 54 5.91 12.59 7.26
CA ILE A 54 6.76 11.44 6.94
C ILE A 54 6.50 10.92 5.53
N VAL A 55 5.24 10.64 5.17
CA VAL A 55 4.89 10.11 3.84
C VAL A 55 5.24 11.10 2.71
N PRO A 56 4.93 12.42 2.81
CA PRO A 56 5.34 13.39 1.79
C PRO A 56 6.85 13.50 1.62
N ILE A 57 7.61 13.55 2.72
CA ILE A 57 9.09 13.60 2.66
C ILE A 57 9.64 12.32 2.05
N PHE A 58 9.15 11.16 2.47
CA PHE A 58 9.56 9.86 1.94
C PHE A 58 9.30 9.76 0.43
N ALA A 59 8.09 10.14 0.01
CA ALA A 59 7.70 10.16 -1.39
C ALA A 59 8.58 11.11 -2.18
N PHE A 60 8.83 12.33 -1.70
CA PHE A 60 9.69 13.30 -2.38
C PHE A 60 11.14 12.79 -2.52
N ALA A 61 11.71 12.22 -1.47
CA ALA A 61 13.08 11.71 -1.47
C ALA A 61 13.26 10.50 -2.40
N ASN A 62 12.26 9.62 -2.50
CA ASN A 62 12.36 8.35 -3.23
C ASN A 62 11.69 8.35 -4.61
N ALA A 63 10.75 9.25 -4.90
CA ALA A 63 10.06 9.32 -6.18
C ALA A 63 10.80 10.15 -7.23
N GLY A 64 11.91 10.81 -6.87
CA GLY A 64 12.73 11.56 -7.82
C GLY A 64 13.27 10.66 -8.92
N VAL A 65 12.68 10.75 -10.12
CA VAL A 65 13.18 10.06 -11.32
C VAL A 65 14.09 11.01 -12.08
N SER A 66 15.34 10.62 -12.29
CA SER A 66 16.19 11.34 -13.23
C SER A 66 15.77 10.98 -14.65
N LEU A 67 15.19 11.95 -15.37
CA LEU A 67 14.81 11.77 -16.77
C LEU A 67 16.01 11.97 -17.73
N SER A 68 17.14 12.47 -17.21
CA SER A 68 18.34 12.68 -18.02
C SER A 68 18.95 11.34 -18.40
N GLY A 69 19.00 11.04 -19.70
CA GLY A 69 19.60 9.80 -20.22
C GLY A 69 18.65 8.60 -20.28
N LEU A 70 17.37 8.75 -19.92
CA LEU A 70 16.38 7.68 -20.14
C LEU A 70 16.08 7.55 -21.65
N THR A 71 16.36 6.37 -22.18
CA THR A 71 15.98 6.00 -23.55
C THR A 71 14.61 5.33 -23.52
N PHE A 72 13.84 5.43 -24.61
CA PHE A 72 12.59 4.65 -24.77
C PHE A 72 12.80 3.14 -24.56
N ALA A 73 14.00 2.64 -24.85
CA ALA A 73 14.38 1.25 -24.61
C ALA A 73 14.36 0.88 -23.11
N ASP A 74 14.79 1.79 -22.24
CA ASP A 74 14.86 1.57 -20.79
C ASP A 74 13.47 1.50 -20.18
N ILE A 75 12.52 2.26 -20.74
CA ILE A 75 11.10 2.23 -20.36
C ILE A 75 10.46 0.88 -20.71
N THR A 76 10.81 0.33 -21.86
CA THR A 76 10.33 -0.97 -22.34
C THR A 76 11.21 -2.14 -21.87
N SER A 77 12.16 -1.88 -20.97
CA SER A 77 13.00 -2.95 -20.44
C SER A 77 12.17 -3.88 -19.54
N PRO A 78 12.63 -5.13 -19.32
CA PRO A 78 11.87 -6.11 -18.57
C PRO A 78 11.56 -5.70 -17.12
N LEU A 79 12.41 -4.89 -16.49
CA LEU A 79 12.27 -4.54 -15.07
C LEU A 79 11.12 -3.55 -14.80
N PRO A 80 11.04 -2.36 -15.42
CA PRO A 80 9.89 -1.47 -15.29
C PRO A 80 8.57 -2.11 -15.72
N LEU A 81 8.57 -2.86 -16.83
CA LEU A 81 7.38 -3.58 -17.31
C LEU A 81 6.94 -4.64 -16.32
N GLY A 82 7.88 -5.44 -15.79
CA GLY A 82 7.59 -6.46 -14.78
C GLY A 82 7.01 -5.86 -13.50
N ILE A 83 7.54 -4.72 -13.05
CA ILE A 83 7.01 -3.99 -11.89
C ILE A 83 5.61 -3.43 -12.19
N ALA A 84 5.43 -2.74 -13.31
CA ALA A 84 4.15 -2.14 -13.68
C ALA A 84 3.06 -3.20 -13.85
N LEU A 85 3.35 -4.30 -14.54
CA LEU A 85 2.43 -5.43 -14.70
C LEU A 85 2.23 -6.20 -13.40
N GLY A 86 3.27 -6.37 -12.58
CA GLY A 86 3.15 -7.00 -11.27
C GLY A 86 2.22 -6.22 -10.34
N LEU A 87 2.33 -4.89 -10.33
CA LEU A 87 1.44 -4.02 -9.57
C LEU A 87 0.02 -3.98 -10.15
N PHE A 88 -0.12 -3.89 -11.48
CA PHE A 88 -1.41 -3.69 -12.13
C PHE A 88 -2.14 -4.99 -12.55
N VAL A 89 -1.49 -6.14 -12.57
CA VAL A 89 -2.15 -7.42 -12.86
C VAL A 89 -2.10 -8.30 -11.64
N GLY A 90 -0.97 -8.32 -10.93
CA GLY A 90 -0.79 -9.13 -9.73
C GLY A 90 -1.75 -8.75 -8.61
N LYS A 91 -2.02 -7.45 -8.37
CA LYS A 91 -2.96 -7.02 -7.31
C LYS A 91 -4.41 -7.34 -7.65
N GLN A 92 -4.76 -7.32 -8.92
CA GLN A 92 -6.10 -7.54 -9.43
C GLN A 92 -6.38 -9.04 -9.35
N LEU A 93 -5.50 -9.87 -9.91
CA LEU A 93 -5.60 -11.33 -9.77
C LEU A 93 -5.55 -11.78 -8.31
N GLY A 94 -4.69 -11.18 -7.49
CA GLY A 94 -4.59 -11.47 -6.07
C GLY A 94 -5.86 -11.08 -5.32
N VAL A 95 -6.20 -9.79 -5.26
CA VAL A 95 -7.31 -9.29 -4.44
C VAL A 95 -8.65 -9.72 -4.99
N PHE A 96 -8.93 -9.49 -6.28
CA PHE A 96 -10.22 -9.85 -6.86
C PHE A 96 -10.38 -11.36 -6.98
N GLY A 97 -9.34 -12.06 -7.44
CA GLY A 97 -9.38 -13.52 -7.61
C GLY A 97 -9.60 -14.25 -6.29
N THR A 98 -8.85 -13.92 -5.24
CA THR A 98 -9.05 -14.53 -3.91
C THR A 98 -10.43 -14.18 -3.34
N THR A 99 -10.87 -12.92 -3.46
CA THR A 99 -12.20 -12.53 -2.97
C THR A 99 -13.31 -13.30 -3.69
N VAL A 100 -13.23 -13.45 -5.02
CA VAL A 100 -14.19 -14.24 -5.81
C VAL A 100 -14.21 -15.70 -5.36
N VAL A 101 -13.04 -16.31 -5.10
CA VAL A 101 -12.94 -17.69 -4.62
C VAL A 101 -13.62 -17.82 -3.26
N PHE A 102 -13.33 -16.93 -2.31
CA PHE A 102 -13.91 -16.98 -0.97
C PHE A 102 -15.43 -16.77 -0.98
N VAL A 103 -15.92 -15.84 -1.78
CA VAL A 103 -17.36 -15.58 -1.92
C VAL A 103 -18.06 -16.77 -2.60
N LYS A 104 -17.49 -17.35 -3.65
CA LYS A 104 -18.07 -18.53 -4.31
C LYS A 104 -18.00 -19.80 -3.47
N ALA A 105 -17.01 -19.92 -2.58
CA ALA A 105 -16.89 -21.02 -1.63
C ALA A 105 -17.83 -20.87 -0.42
N GLY A 106 -18.53 -19.73 -0.29
CA GLY A 106 -19.41 -19.44 0.85
C GLY A 106 -18.66 -19.13 2.15
N TRP A 107 -17.37 -18.78 2.08
CA TRP A 107 -16.55 -18.43 3.25
C TRP A 107 -16.59 -16.93 3.58
N ALA A 108 -17.10 -16.11 2.66
CA ALA A 108 -17.25 -14.67 2.84
C ALA A 108 -18.46 -14.17 2.04
N GLU A 109 -19.01 -13.04 2.46
CA GLU A 109 -20.08 -12.34 1.76
C GLU A 109 -19.61 -10.96 1.29
N LEU A 110 -20.17 -10.48 0.17
CA LEU A 110 -19.92 -9.12 -0.28
C LEU A 110 -20.53 -8.12 0.72
N PRO A 111 -19.84 -7.01 1.07
CA PRO A 111 -20.40 -5.99 1.94
C PRO A 111 -21.74 -5.45 1.43
N GLN A 112 -22.65 -5.12 2.34
CA GLN A 112 -23.98 -4.61 1.99
C GLN A 112 -23.88 -3.40 1.06
N GLY A 113 -24.57 -3.45 -0.09
CA GLY A 113 -24.57 -2.39 -1.08
C GLY A 113 -23.29 -2.28 -1.94
N ALA A 114 -22.31 -3.18 -1.76
CA ALA A 114 -21.17 -3.31 -2.65
C ALA A 114 -21.53 -4.19 -3.87
N SER A 115 -21.07 -3.79 -5.05
CA SER A 115 -21.26 -4.54 -6.29
C SER A 115 -19.93 -5.15 -6.71
N TRP A 116 -19.96 -6.12 -7.62
CA TRP A 116 -18.73 -6.67 -8.23
C TRP A 116 -17.88 -5.59 -8.91
N ARG A 117 -18.48 -4.49 -9.38
CA ARG A 117 -17.75 -3.33 -9.92
C ARG A 117 -17.03 -2.55 -8.83
N HIS A 118 -17.62 -2.39 -7.64
CA HIS A 118 -16.94 -1.81 -6.49
C HIS A 118 -15.73 -2.66 -6.09
N LEU A 119 -15.89 -3.98 -6.03
CA LEU A 119 -14.80 -4.89 -5.69
C LEU A 119 -13.67 -4.85 -6.72
N TYR A 120 -14.00 -4.85 -8.02
CA TYR A 120 -12.99 -4.76 -9.08
C TYR A 120 -12.31 -3.38 -9.11
N GLY A 121 -13.05 -2.29 -8.90
CA GLY A 121 -12.47 -0.95 -8.76
C GLY A 121 -11.52 -0.85 -7.56
N ALA A 122 -11.91 -1.43 -6.42
CA ALA A 122 -11.06 -1.51 -5.22
C ALA A 122 -9.80 -2.35 -5.44
N SER A 123 -9.90 -3.47 -6.18
CA SER A 123 -8.72 -4.28 -6.52
C SER A 123 -7.77 -3.55 -7.47
N CYS A 124 -8.29 -2.72 -8.38
CA CYS A 124 -7.47 -1.80 -9.18
C CYS A 124 -6.76 -0.76 -8.30
N LEU A 125 -7.45 -0.13 -7.34
CA LEU A 125 -6.83 0.81 -6.42
C LEU A 125 -5.77 0.15 -5.51
N ALA A 126 -5.95 -1.12 -5.15
CA ALA A 126 -4.93 -1.89 -4.43
C ALA A 126 -3.64 -2.09 -5.25
N GLY A 127 -3.69 -1.83 -6.56
CA GLY A 127 -2.54 -1.73 -7.47
C GLY A 127 -1.66 -0.48 -7.28
N ILE A 128 -2.09 0.50 -6.48
CA ILE A 128 -1.31 1.71 -6.20
C ILE A 128 -0.21 1.36 -5.21
N GLY A 129 0.94 0.95 -5.74
CA GLY A 129 2.10 0.54 -4.95
C GLY A 129 2.93 1.71 -4.44
N PHE A 130 2.94 2.84 -5.16
CA PHE A 130 3.73 4.07 -4.93
C PHE A 130 4.78 3.98 -3.81
N THR A 131 4.50 4.51 -2.61
CA THR A 131 5.50 4.60 -1.53
C THR A 131 5.98 3.25 -1.02
N MET A 132 5.10 2.27 -0.83
CA MET A 132 5.49 0.95 -0.35
C MET A 132 6.32 0.19 -1.40
N SER A 133 6.00 0.33 -2.68
CA SER A 133 6.77 -0.30 -3.75
C SER A 133 8.10 0.40 -4.01
N LEU A 134 8.18 1.72 -3.88
CA LEU A 134 9.46 2.46 -3.89
C LEU A 134 10.34 2.03 -2.74
N PHE A 135 9.76 1.85 -1.55
CA PHE A 135 10.48 1.32 -0.39
C PHE A 135 11.04 -0.07 -0.66
N ILE A 136 10.21 -1.03 -1.08
CA ILE A 136 10.66 -2.40 -1.39
C ILE A 136 11.67 -2.41 -2.54
N GLY A 137 11.49 -1.56 -3.53
CA GLY A 137 12.45 -1.34 -4.61
C GLY A 137 13.83 -0.94 -4.10
N SER A 138 13.88 0.02 -3.17
CA SER A 138 15.12 0.45 -2.51
C SER A 138 15.81 -0.63 -1.67
N LEU A 139 15.06 -1.66 -1.23
CA LEU A 139 15.64 -2.81 -0.52
C LEU A 139 16.13 -3.91 -1.46
N SER A 140 15.66 -3.90 -2.71
CA SER A 140 15.89 -5.00 -3.66
C SER A 140 17.00 -4.70 -4.66
N PHE A 141 17.34 -3.42 -4.85
CA PHE A 141 18.31 -2.96 -5.85
C PHE A 141 19.21 -1.88 -5.26
N ASP A 142 20.53 -2.08 -5.34
CA ASP A 142 21.51 -1.13 -4.78
C ASP A 142 22.07 -0.15 -5.84
N ASP A 143 21.96 -0.49 -7.13
CA ASP A 143 22.50 0.33 -8.23
C ASP A 143 21.56 1.47 -8.64
N ALA A 144 22.13 2.66 -8.86
CA ALA A 144 21.39 3.86 -9.23
C ALA A 144 20.62 3.74 -10.56
N LEU A 145 21.12 2.95 -11.52
CA LEU A 145 20.46 2.72 -12.81
C LEU A 145 19.15 1.93 -12.63
N HIS A 146 19.22 0.78 -11.93
CA HIS A 146 18.04 -0.02 -11.61
C HIS A 146 17.05 0.76 -10.74
N MET A 147 17.51 1.65 -9.86
CA MET A 147 16.62 2.47 -9.04
C MET A 147 15.76 3.43 -9.87
N ASN A 148 16.30 4.02 -10.94
CA ASN A 148 15.51 4.86 -11.84
C ASN A 148 14.46 4.05 -12.60
N GLU A 149 14.81 2.85 -13.08
CA GLU A 149 13.89 1.91 -13.72
C GLU A 149 12.76 1.47 -12.78
N VAL A 150 13.10 1.14 -11.53
CA VAL A 150 12.14 0.78 -10.48
C VAL A 150 11.18 1.93 -10.22
N ARG A 151 11.69 3.15 -10.00
CA ARG A 151 10.85 4.33 -9.75
C ARG A 151 9.89 4.57 -10.90
N PHE A 152 10.38 4.46 -12.13
CA PHE A 152 9.54 4.61 -13.32
C PHE A 152 8.45 3.54 -13.40
N GLY A 153 8.80 2.26 -13.26
CA GLY A 153 7.84 1.15 -13.29
C GLY A 153 6.76 1.26 -12.20
N VAL A 154 7.16 1.62 -10.97
CA VAL A 154 6.22 1.84 -9.86
C VAL A 154 5.29 3.02 -10.14
N LEU A 155 5.81 4.15 -10.62
CA LEU A 155 5.03 5.34 -10.93
C LEU A 155 4.04 5.08 -12.08
N ALA A 156 4.50 4.49 -13.17
CA ALA A 156 3.67 4.17 -14.32
C ALA A 156 2.56 3.17 -13.96
N GLY A 157 2.92 2.06 -13.29
CA GLY A 157 1.94 1.06 -12.83
C GLY A 157 0.91 1.65 -11.87
N SER A 158 1.36 2.45 -10.90
CA SER A 158 0.47 3.10 -9.92
C SER A 158 -0.47 4.12 -10.56
N LEU A 159 0.01 4.87 -11.56
CA LEU A 159 -0.82 5.83 -12.29
C LEU A 159 -1.93 5.13 -13.09
N VAL A 160 -1.58 4.07 -13.82
CA VAL A 160 -2.57 3.25 -14.56
C VAL A 160 -3.60 2.66 -13.60
N ALA A 161 -3.14 2.09 -12.48
CA ALA A 161 -4.00 1.54 -11.44
C ALA A 161 -4.95 2.59 -10.84
N ALA A 162 -4.45 3.79 -10.56
CA ALA A 162 -5.23 4.90 -10.01
C ALA A 162 -6.29 5.40 -11.01
N VAL A 163 -5.92 5.63 -12.27
CA VAL A 163 -6.84 6.12 -13.31
C VAL A 163 -7.95 5.10 -13.57
N LEU A 164 -7.59 3.82 -13.75
CA LEU A 164 -8.58 2.77 -14.02
C LEU A 164 -9.45 2.49 -12.80
N GLY A 165 -8.88 2.40 -11.61
CA GLY A 165 -9.64 2.21 -10.37
C GLY A 165 -10.62 3.36 -10.13
N TYR A 166 -10.18 4.61 -10.32
CA TYR A 166 -11.06 5.77 -10.24
C TYR A 166 -12.18 5.74 -11.29
N ALA A 167 -11.86 5.47 -12.56
CA ALA A 167 -12.85 5.40 -13.63
C ALA A 167 -13.92 4.31 -13.40
N LEU A 168 -13.49 3.14 -12.92
CA LEU A 168 -14.39 2.03 -12.58
C LEU A 168 -15.30 2.38 -11.40
N LEU A 169 -14.75 2.96 -10.34
CA LEU A 169 -15.53 3.34 -9.16
C LEU A 169 -16.49 4.49 -9.46
N ARG A 170 -16.10 5.45 -10.29
CA ARG A 170 -16.98 6.55 -10.72
C ARG A 170 -18.20 6.06 -11.50
N THR A 171 -18.08 4.94 -12.21
CA THR A 171 -19.17 4.34 -13.01
C THR A 171 -19.90 3.22 -12.27
N ALA A 172 -19.51 2.93 -11.03
CA ALA A 172 -20.14 1.91 -10.23
C ALA A 172 -21.56 2.37 -9.78
N PRO A 173 -22.52 1.44 -9.67
CA PRO A 173 -23.87 1.78 -9.24
C PRO A 173 -23.87 2.40 -7.84
N ALA A 174 -24.70 3.41 -7.61
CA ALA A 174 -24.84 4.00 -6.28
C ALA A 174 -25.19 2.92 -5.25
N THR A 175 -24.39 2.83 -4.18
CA THR A 175 -24.70 2.00 -3.02
C THR A 175 -26.00 2.50 -2.40
N GLN A 176 -27.06 1.67 -2.42
CA GLN A 176 -28.28 1.99 -1.68
C GLN A 176 -27.95 1.91 -0.18
N PRO A 177 -28.21 2.98 0.59
CA PRO A 177 -28.05 2.92 2.04
C PRO A 177 -28.99 1.86 2.60
N ALA A 178 -28.49 1.06 3.56
CA ALA A 178 -29.28 0.03 4.23
C ALA A 178 -30.59 0.63 4.76
N SER A 179 -31.71 -0.03 4.47
CA SER A 179 -33.00 0.30 5.06
C SER A 179 -32.89 0.12 6.58
N PRO A 180 -33.34 1.08 7.42
CA PRO A 180 -33.34 0.94 8.88
C PRO A 180 -34.14 -0.25 9.44
N ARG A 181 -34.78 -1.06 8.58
CA ARG A 181 -35.61 -2.20 8.96
C ARG A 181 -34.85 -3.53 9.09
N ASP A 182 -33.58 -3.57 8.71
CA ASP A 182 -32.76 -4.79 8.78
C ASP A 182 -31.82 -4.81 10.01
N ALA A 183 -32.04 -3.89 10.97
CA ALA A 183 -31.26 -3.74 12.19
C ALA A 183 -31.94 -4.32 13.45
N ASP A 184 -33.06 -5.03 13.29
CA ASP A 184 -33.81 -5.70 14.38
C ASP A 184 -33.66 -7.22 14.32
#